data_AF-X1AVS3-F1
#
_entry.id   AF-X1AVS3-F1
#
_cell.length_a   1.000
_cell.length_b   1.000
_cell.length_c   1.000
_cell.angle_alpha   90.00
_cell.angle_beta   90.00
_cell.angle_gamma   90.00
#
_symmetry.space_group_name_H-M   'P 1'
#
loop_
_entity.id
_entity.type
_entity.pdbx_description
1 polymer ?
#
loop_
_entity_poly.entity_id
_entity_poly.type
_entity_poly.pdbx_seq_one_letter_code
_entity_poly.pdbx_strand_id
1 'polypeptide(L)'
;MEIEPRKFIDAKYFSLPFKGLVEKYPDLNAFLISVDPPKFNLGDPFILSRINTILFKEVLDLEIKVPKDYLIPSVGVRHAFCDYVVSQLNSNERVIEIGTGASASMSLILAKKYNKSVIATEINPLALDFARINAGINEMDEQ
;
A
#
# COMPACT_ATOMS: atom_id res chain seq x y z
N MET A 1 5.72 -27.37 15.41
CA MET A 1 4.93 -27.73 14.22
C MET A 1 5.35 -26.77 13.13
N GLU A 2 6.13 -27.24 12.15
CA GLU A 2 6.46 -26.43 10.98
C GLU A 2 5.18 -26.22 10.17
N ILE A 3 4.86 -24.96 9.89
CA ILE A 3 3.74 -24.59 9.04
C ILE A 3 4.31 -24.38 7.65
N GLU A 4 4.09 -25.34 6.76
CA GLU A 4 4.49 -25.22 5.35
C GLU A 4 3.59 -24.21 4.62
N PRO A 5 4.14 -23.22 3.90
CA PRO A 5 3.35 -22.26 3.16
C PRO A 5 2.56 -22.92 2.03
N ARG A 6 1.26 -22.65 1.93
CA ARG A 6 0.42 -23.14 0.82
C ARG A 6 0.72 -22.47 -0.52
N LYS A 7 1.29 -21.26 -0.51
CA LYS A 7 1.59 -20.47 -1.71
C LYS A 7 2.72 -19.48 -1.43
N PHE A 8 3.60 -19.31 -2.41
CA PHE A 8 4.61 -18.25 -2.43
C PHE A 8 4.21 -17.18 -3.44
N ILE A 9 4.38 -15.91 -3.07
CA ILE A 9 4.10 -14.77 -3.95
C ILE A 9 5.32 -13.85 -3.89
N ASP A 10 5.91 -13.53 -5.05
CA ASP A 10 6.99 -12.56 -5.14
C ASP A 10 6.42 -11.14 -5.22
N ALA A 11 6.49 -10.41 -4.10
CA ALA A 11 6.00 -9.05 -3.98
C ALA A 11 6.73 -8.05 -4.91
N LYS A 12 7.90 -8.41 -5.47
CA LYS A 12 8.67 -7.54 -6.36
C LYS A 12 7.92 -7.22 -7.67
N TYR A 13 7.06 -8.12 -8.14
CA TYR A 13 6.23 -7.88 -9.33
C TYR A 13 5.19 -6.77 -9.13
N PHE A 14 4.93 -6.40 -7.88
CA PHE A 14 3.99 -5.34 -7.51
C PHE A 14 4.70 -4.05 -7.09
N SER A 15 5.98 -3.89 -7.43
CA SER A 15 6.82 -2.76 -7.03
C SER A 15 7.63 -2.22 -8.21
N LEU A 16 8.24 -1.05 -8.04
CA LEU A 16 9.15 -0.47 -9.02
C LEU A 16 10.62 -0.63 -8.59
N PRO A 17 11.55 -0.89 -9.53
CA PRO A 17 12.98 -0.82 -9.24
C PRO A 17 13.41 0.59 -8.81
N PHE A 18 14.32 0.67 -7.82
CA PHE A 18 14.82 1.97 -7.33
C PHE A 18 15.48 2.83 -8.39
N LYS A 19 16.13 2.23 -9.40
CA LYS A 19 16.70 2.98 -10.52
C LYS A 19 15.64 3.82 -11.24
N GLY A 20 14.52 3.19 -11.64
CA GLY A 20 13.42 3.92 -12.29
C GLY A 20 12.75 4.93 -11.36
N LEU A 21 12.70 4.64 -10.05
CA LEU A 21 12.15 5.55 -9.06
C LEU A 21 13.00 6.84 -8.94
N VAL A 22 14.33 6.71 -8.84
CA VAL A 22 15.26 7.84 -8.72
C VAL A 22 15.35 8.65 -10.01
N GLU A 23 15.28 8.00 -11.17
CA GLU A 23 15.23 8.69 -12.48
C GLU A 23 13.97 9.58 -12.59
N LYS A 24 12.83 9.12 -12.09
CA LYS A 24 11.56 9.88 -12.11
C LYS A 24 11.43 10.90 -10.98
N TYR A 25 12.04 10.61 -9.83
CA TYR A 25 11.99 11.44 -8.62
C TYR A 25 13.42 11.78 -8.15
N PRO A 26 14.09 12.77 -8.80
CA PRO A 26 15.48 13.08 -8.51
C PRO A 26 15.73 13.59 -7.09
N ASP A 27 14.70 14.10 -6.40
CA ASP A 27 14.78 14.48 -4.98
C ASP A 27 15.17 13.30 -4.09
N LEU A 28 14.87 12.07 -4.51
CA LEU A 28 15.24 10.87 -3.77
C LEU A 28 16.75 10.61 -3.71
N ASN A 29 17.55 11.23 -4.60
CA ASN A 29 19.02 11.10 -4.56
C ASN A 29 19.60 11.51 -3.20
N ALA A 30 18.97 12.45 -2.50
CA ALA A 30 19.40 12.91 -1.18
C ALA A 30 19.28 11.84 -0.08
N PHE A 31 18.52 10.77 -0.32
CA PHE A 31 18.27 9.70 0.65
C PHE A 31 18.98 8.38 0.31
N LEU A 32 19.81 8.36 -0.74
CA LEU A 32 20.54 7.17 -1.15
C LEU A 32 21.71 6.88 -0.19
N ILE A 33 21.82 5.61 0.21
CA ILE A 33 23.01 5.08 0.91
C ILE A 33 24.02 4.47 -0.06
N SER A 34 23.62 4.25 -1.31
CA SER A 34 24.45 3.80 -2.43
C SER A 34 23.81 4.30 -3.72
N VAL A 35 24.62 4.78 -4.66
CA VAL A 35 24.14 5.34 -5.93
C VAL A 35 24.05 4.26 -7.02
N ASP A 36 25.03 3.35 -7.10
CA ASP A 36 25.07 2.28 -8.10
C ASP A 36 25.41 0.91 -7.47
N PRO A 37 24.45 -0.03 -7.35
CA PRO A 37 23.02 0.18 -7.61
C PRO A 37 22.40 1.12 -6.56
N PRO A 38 21.31 1.83 -6.90
CA PRO A 38 20.65 2.72 -5.97
C PRO A 38 20.07 1.92 -4.80
N LYS A 39 20.37 2.35 -3.57
CA LYS A 39 19.83 1.76 -2.33
C LYS A 39 19.41 2.84 -1.36
N PHE A 40 18.33 2.57 -0.64
CA PHE A 40 17.80 3.39 0.44
C PHE A 40 17.94 2.68 1.79
N ASN A 41 18.08 3.43 2.88
CA ASN A 41 17.90 2.88 4.23
C ASN A 41 16.40 2.74 4.52
N LEU A 42 15.80 1.61 4.16
CA LEU A 42 14.37 1.35 4.43
C LEU A 42 14.06 1.09 5.92
N GLY A 43 15.07 1.06 6.79
CA GLY A 43 14.87 1.06 8.24
C GLY A 43 14.52 2.44 8.81
N ASP A 44 14.75 3.51 8.04
CA ASP A 44 14.32 4.87 8.39
C ASP A 44 12.81 5.03 8.07
N PRO A 45 11.95 5.29 9.08
CA PRO A 45 10.51 5.41 8.87
C PRO A 45 10.10 6.55 7.93
N PHE A 46 10.87 7.65 7.91
CA PHE A 46 10.62 8.78 7.02
C PHE A 46 10.92 8.39 5.57
N ILE A 47 12.08 7.78 5.32
CA ILE A 47 12.47 7.34 3.97
C ILE A 47 11.49 6.27 3.47
N LEU A 48 11.16 5.29 4.32
CA LEU A 48 10.21 4.23 3.99
C LEU A 48 8.83 4.80 3.66
N SER A 49 8.32 5.75 4.46
CA SER A 49 7.03 6.39 4.20
C SER A 49 7.04 7.20 2.90
N ARG A 50 8.11 7.96 2.63
CA ARG A 50 8.26 8.74 1.40
C ARG A 50 8.25 7.84 0.17
N ILE A 51 9.02 6.75 0.18
CA ILE A 51 9.07 5.79 -0.93
C ILE A 51 7.71 5.12 -1.13
N ASN A 52 7.08 4.62 -0.05
CA ASN A 52 5.78 3.97 -0.19
C ASN A 52 4.69 4.93 -0.68
N THR A 53 4.71 6.20 -0.26
CA THR A 53 3.79 7.23 -0.80
C THR A 53 3.89 7.33 -2.32
N ILE A 54 5.13 7.44 -2.83
CA ILE A 54 5.38 7.53 -4.26
C ILE A 54 4.93 6.25 -4.96
N LEU A 55 5.24 5.08 -4.40
CA LEU A 55 4.88 3.80 -4.98
C LEU A 55 3.36 3.57 -5.02
N PHE A 56 2.60 4.01 -4.02
CA PHE A 56 1.13 3.98 -4.08
C PHE A 56 0.60 4.80 -5.26
N LYS A 57 1.16 5.99 -5.50
CA LYS A 57 0.76 6.81 -6.65
C LYS A 57 1.17 6.17 -7.97
N GLU A 58 2.40 5.70 -8.08
CA GLU A 58 2.97 5.20 -9.34
C GLU A 58 2.43 3.84 -9.78
N VAL A 59 2.30 2.90 -8.84
CA VAL A 59 1.92 1.51 -9.14
C VAL A 59 0.40 1.36 -9.15
N LEU A 60 -0.28 2.06 -8.25
CA LEU A 60 -1.70 1.85 -7.99
C LEU A 60 -2.58 3.03 -8.40
N ASP A 61 -2.01 4.19 -8.72
CA ASP A 61 -2.75 5.45 -8.88
C ASP A 61 -3.64 5.75 -7.66
N LEU A 62 -3.04 5.61 -6.48
CA LEU A 62 -3.66 5.92 -5.19
C LEU A 62 -2.90 7.04 -4.48
N GLU A 63 -3.62 8.05 -4.01
CA GLU A 63 -3.10 9.05 -3.08
C GLU A 63 -3.34 8.58 -1.63
N ILE A 64 -2.31 8.60 -0.78
CA ILE A 64 -2.39 8.13 0.60
C ILE A 64 -1.83 9.19 1.54
N LYS A 65 -2.61 9.52 2.57
CA LYS A 65 -2.24 10.39 3.68
C LYS A 65 -2.38 9.60 4.97
N VAL A 66 -1.41 9.74 5.88
CA VAL A 66 -1.48 9.15 7.21
C VAL A 66 -1.09 10.22 8.24
N PRO A 67 -1.49 10.08 9.51
CA PRO A 67 -1.05 10.98 10.56
C PRO A 67 0.47 11.05 10.65
N LYS A 68 0.98 12.13 11.21
CA LYS A 68 2.38 12.22 11.61
C LYS A 68 2.71 11.03 12.52
N ASP A 69 3.87 10.42 12.31
CA ASP A 69 4.38 9.23 13.01
C ASP A 69 3.70 7.89 12.66
N TYR A 70 2.69 7.88 11.78
CA TYR A 70 2.18 6.64 11.21
C TYR A 70 3.01 6.22 10.01
N LEU A 71 3.31 4.92 9.90
CA LEU A 71 4.02 4.37 8.76
C LEU A 71 3.07 4.14 7.59
N ILE A 72 3.47 4.54 6.38
CA ILE A 72 2.79 4.13 5.15
C ILE A 72 3.20 2.70 4.83
N PRO A 73 2.24 1.76 4.69
CA PRO A 73 2.54 0.34 4.51
C PRO A 73 3.30 0.08 3.20
N SER A 74 4.02 -1.03 3.14
CA SER A 74 4.74 -1.43 1.92
C SER A 74 3.77 -1.79 0.79
N VAL A 75 3.85 -1.06 -0.33
CA VAL A 75 2.89 -1.21 -1.44
C VAL A 75 2.87 -2.64 -1.99
N GLY A 76 4.05 -3.22 -2.21
CA GLY A 76 4.19 -4.49 -2.91
C GLY A 76 3.61 -5.65 -2.11
N VAL A 77 3.80 -5.64 -0.78
CA VAL A 77 3.25 -6.67 0.11
C VAL A 77 1.74 -6.55 0.20
N ARG A 78 1.20 -5.33 0.34
CA ARG A 78 -0.25 -5.12 0.39
C ARG A 78 -0.93 -5.48 -0.91
N HIS A 79 -0.34 -5.12 -2.05
CA HIS A 79 -0.87 -5.48 -3.36
C HIS A 79 -0.83 -7.01 -3.57
N ALA A 80 0.29 -7.67 -3.27
CA ALA A 80 0.41 -9.12 -3.35
C ALA A 80 -0.63 -9.85 -2.48
N PHE A 81 -0.91 -9.32 -1.28
CA PHE A 81 -1.93 -9.87 -0.41
C PHE A 81 -3.34 -9.69 -0.98
N CYS A 82 -3.67 -8.50 -1.48
CA CYS A 82 -4.96 -8.25 -2.13
C CYS A 82 -5.16 -9.15 -3.37
N ASP A 83 -4.12 -9.35 -4.18
CA ASP A 83 -4.14 -10.26 -5.33
C ASP A 83 -4.46 -11.70 -4.89
N TYR A 84 -3.80 -12.16 -3.83
CA TYR A 84 -4.09 -13.47 -3.25
C TYR A 84 -5.54 -13.57 -2.76
N VAL A 85 -6.02 -12.59 -1.99
CA VAL A 85 -7.41 -12.57 -1.50
C VAL A 85 -8.38 -12.65 -2.66
N VAL A 86 -8.23 -11.82 -3.70
CA VAL A 86 -9.12 -11.83 -4.87
C VAL A 86 -9.08 -13.17 -5.61
N SER A 87 -7.93 -13.85 -5.67
CA SER A 87 -7.84 -15.18 -6.28
C SER A 87 -8.66 -16.26 -5.57
N GLN A 88 -9.10 -16.00 -4.34
CA GLN A 88 -9.96 -16.89 -3.55
C GLN A 88 -11.45 -16.48 -3.59
N LEU A 89 -11.78 -15.36 -4.24
CA LEU A 89 -13.13 -14.80 -4.26
C LEU A 89 -13.77 -14.89 -5.64
N ASN A 90 -15.08 -15.06 -5.65
CA ASN A 90 -15.93 -14.88 -6.83
C ASN A 90 -16.12 -13.38 -7.10
N SER A 91 -16.51 -13.00 -8.34
CA SER A 91 -16.66 -11.59 -8.75
C SER A 91 -17.58 -10.78 -7.83
N ASN A 92 -18.67 -11.37 -7.36
CA ASN A 92 -19.76 -10.67 -6.66
C ASN A 92 -19.60 -10.64 -5.14
N GLU A 93 -18.58 -11.29 -4.59
CA GLU A 93 -18.35 -11.30 -3.15
C GLU A 93 -17.79 -9.97 -2.65
N ARG A 94 -18.34 -9.52 -1.51
CA ARG A 94 -17.89 -8.33 -0.77
C ARG A 94 -16.81 -8.73 0.22
N VAL A 95 -15.90 -7.79 0.51
CA VAL A 95 -14.78 -8.02 1.44
C VAL A 95 -15.01 -7.24 2.73
N ILE A 96 -14.65 -7.82 3.88
CA ILE A 96 -14.54 -7.08 5.14
C ILE A 96 -13.06 -7.00 5.49
N GLU A 97 -12.54 -5.78 5.63
CA GLU A 97 -11.20 -5.53 6.16
C GLU A 97 -11.32 -5.18 7.65
N ILE A 98 -10.67 -5.97 8.50
CA ILE A 98 -10.61 -5.75 9.95
C ILE A 98 -9.28 -5.07 10.30
N GLY A 99 -9.35 -3.83 10.80
CA GLY A 99 -8.17 -3.02 11.10
C GLY A 99 -7.55 -2.42 9.83
N THR A 100 -8.31 -1.58 9.13
CA THR A 100 -7.89 -0.96 7.87
C THR A 100 -6.74 0.04 8.06
N GLY A 101 -6.56 0.54 9.29
CA GLY A 101 -5.53 1.52 9.64
C GLY A 101 -5.73 2.86 8.92
N ALA A 102 -4.82 3.79 9.18
CA ALA A 102 -4.96 5.15 8.64
C ALA A 102 -4.90 5.23 7.11
N SER A 103 -4.19 4.31 6.44
CA SER A 103 -4.01 4.36 5.00
C SER A 103 -5.18 3.81 4.20
N ALA A 104 -6.03 2.97 4.80
CA ALA A 104 -7.02 2.15 4.10
C ALA A 104 -6.46 1.35 2.90
N SER A 105 -5.14 1.05 2.93
CA SER A 105 -4.42 0.63 1.72
C SER A 105 -4.98 -0.60 1.03
N MET A 106 -5.40 -1.63 1.78
CA MET A 106 -5.93 -2.85 1.17
C MET A 106 -7.33 -2.62 0.60
N SER A 107 -8.21 -1.94 1.34
CA SER A 107 -9.52 -1.52 0.83
C SER A 107 -9.41 -0.74 -0.48
N LEU A 108 -8.52 0.24 -0.55
CA LEU A 108 -8.32 1.05 -1.75
C LEU A 108 -7.73 0.24 -2.91
N ILE A 109 -6.79 -0.67 -2.65
CA ILE A 109 -6.27 -1.59 -3.69
C ILE A 109 -7.39 -2.47 -4.23
N LEU A 110 -8.18 -3.09 -3.34
CA LEU A 110 -9.28 -3.98 -3.70
C LEU A 110 -10.35 -3.26 -4.53
N ALA A 111 -10.69 -2.03 -4.15
CA ALA A 111 -11.61 -1.19 -4.92
C ALA A 111 -11.01 -0.78 -6.28
N LYS A 112 -9.85 -0.12 -6.30
CA LYS A 112 -9.22 0.45 -7.51
C LYS A 112 -8.83 -0.60 -8.56
N LYS A 113 -8.20 -1.70 -8.13
CA LYS A 113 -7.62 -2.69 -9.05
C LYS A 113 -8.55 -3.84 -9.36
N TYR A 114 -9.42 -4.21 -8.43
CA TYR A 114 -10.23 -5.43 -8.54
C TYR A 114 -11.74 -5.17 -8.49
N ASN A 115 -12.16 -3.90 -8.43
CA ASN A 115 -13.57 -3.50 -8.40
C ASN A 115 -14.38 -4.22 -7.31
N LYS A 116 -13.78 -4.39 -6.12
CA LYS A 116 -14.42 -5.03 -4.98
C LYS A 116 -15.10 -4.01 -4.07
N SER A 117 -16.32 -4.34 -3.63
CA SER A 117 -16.98 -3.64 -2.53
C SER A 117 -16.36 -4.09 -1.21
N VAL A 118 -15.84 -3.15 -0.44
CA VAL A 118 -15.12 -3.42 0.82
C VAL A 118 -15.78 -2.67 1.97
N ILE A 119 -16.01 -3.38 3.08
CA ILE A 119 -16.36 -2.79 4.37
C ILE A 119 -15.08 -2.72 5.20
N ALA A 120 -14.53 -1.52 5.34
CA ALA A 120 -13.31 -1.26 6.07
C ALA A 120 -13.61 -0.85 7.52
N THR A 121 -13.06 -1.56 8.50
CA THR A 121 -13.31 -1.29 9.92
C THR A 121 -12.05 -0.86 10.65
N GLU A 122 -12.18 0.08 11.58
CA GLU A 122 -11.08 0.58 12.42
C GLU A 122 -11.64 1.05 13.77
N ILE A 123 -10.91 0.76 14.85
CA ILE A 123 -11.29 1.13 16.21
C ILE A 123 -10.62 2.43 16.66
N ASN A 124 -9.46 2.76 16.10
CA ASN A 124 -8.75 4.00 16.40
C ASN A 124 -9.40 5.18 15.64
N PRO A 125 -9.98 6.18 16.33
CA PRO A 125 -10.72 7.25 15.64
C PRO A 125 -9.87 8.07 14.66
N LEU A 126 -8.63 8.38 15.03
CA LEU A 126 -7.71 9.13 14.17
C LEU A 126 -7.36 8.34 12.90
N ALA A 127 -7.11 7.04 13.03
CA ALA A 127 -6.87 6.18 11.87
C ALA A 127 -8.12 6.08 10.99
N LEU A 128 -9.31 5.95 11.59
CA LEU A 128 -10.57 5.92 10.85
C LEU A 128 -10.82 7.22 10.07
N ASP A 129 -10.54 8.37 10.66
CA ASP A 129 -10.69 9.66 9.98
C ASP A 129 -9.75 9.79 8.77
N PHE A 130 -8.49 9.35 8.91
CA PHE A 130 -7.56 9.32 7.77
C PHE A 130 -7.94 8.27 6.73
N ALA A 131 -8.45 7.11 7.12
CA ALA A 131 -8.98 6.11 6.20
C ALA A 131 -10.10 6.69 5.34
N ARG A 132 -11.03 7.46 5.95
CA ARG A 132 -12.11 8.17 5.25
C ARG A 132 -11.58 9.26 4.32
N ILE A 133 -10.61 10.05 4.76
CA ILE A 133 -9.95 11.05 3.90
C ILE A 133 -9.34 10.36 2.68
N ASN A 134 -8.65 9.24 2.86
CA ASN A 134 -8.04 8.49 1.76
C ASN A 134 -9.09 7.89 0.82
N ALA A 135 -10.22 7.41 1.32
CA ALA A 135 -11.34 7.00 0.48
C ALA A 135 -11.85 8.19 -0.36
N GLY A 136 -12.11 9.35 0.26
CA GLY A 136 -12.64 10.53 -0.42
C GLY A 136 -11.70 11.11 -1.49
N ILE A 137 -10.39 11.26 -1.19
CA ILE A 137 -9.43 11.79 -2.19
C ILE A 137 -9.23 10.87 -3.39
N ASN A 138 -9.56 9.57 -3.25
CA ASN A 138 -9.49 8.60 -4.34
C ASN A 138 -10.88 8.31 -4.95
N GLU A 139 -11.92 9.05 -4.56
CA GLU A 139 -13.30 8.90 -5.05
C GLU A 139 -13.88 7.49 -4.77
N MET A 140 -13.62 6.97 -3.57
CA MET A 140 -14.02 5.62 -3.12
C MET A 140 -14.79 5.66 -1.79
N ASP A 141 -15.31 6.82 -1.42
CA ASP A 141 -16.17 7.00 -0.26
C ASP A 141 -17.65 6.77 -0.62
N GLU A 142 -18.05 5.51 -0.69
CA GLU A 142 -19.48 5.17 -0.60
C GLU A 142 -19.82 4.88 0.86
N GLN A 143 -20.74 5.69 1.43
CA GLN A 143 -21.31 5.47 2.75
C GLN A 143 -22.23 4.25 2.80
#